data_AF-A0A2G9YK29-F1
#
_entry.id   AF-A0A2G9YK29-F1
#
_cell.length_a   1.000
_cell.length_b   1.000
_cell.length_c   1.000
_cell.angle_alpha   90.00
_cell.angle_beta   90.00
_cell.angle_gamma   90.00
#
_symmetry.space_group_name_H-M   'P 1'
#
loop_
_entity.id
_entity.type
_entity.pdbx_description
1 polymer ?
#
loop_
_entity_poly.entity_id
_entity_poly.type
_entity_poly.pdbx_seq_one_letter_code
_entity_poly.pdbx_strand_id
1 'polypeptide(L)'
;LKQSHKNDDLMDKGYHRFEHSLEVADLAFTTAVMKKYPYQAALEMFVAGLLHDYDPRQAYQAPKVVNTIYKLGDTSQIVKIVEGLGLDMGRIILFIRGTDFPMKEEQLEYIGKSISGISNENIRKRTEEQLNLLGLIDKSATYIHLRITPQESELRVRELAKEIGIKEEDMLKGTPEFFKNFVQNDISKLTSVLGKNYENKWQSIEQHFRDVSGFLKENA
;
A
#
# COMPACT_ATOMS: atom_id res chain seq x y z
N LEU A 1 -8.56 24.12 9.63
CA LEU A 1 -8.33 22.96 8.73
C LEU A 1 -9.10 23.22 7.44
N LYS A 2 -8.42 23.58 6.34
CA LYS A 2 -9.06 23.86 5.03
C LYS A 2 -9.11 22.62 4.11
N GLN A 3 -8.51 21.51 4.50
CA GLN A 3 -8.40 20.27 3.73
C GLN A 3 -9.06 19.12 4.50
N SER A 4 -9.78 18.26 3.78
CA SER A 4 -10.50 17.12 4.33
C SER A 4 -10.69 16.11 3.21
N HIS A 5 -10.39 14.83 3.45
CA HIS A 5 -10.70 13.74 2.51
C HIS A 5 -12.16 13.80 2.01
N LYS A 6 -13.07 14.35 2.83
CA LYS A 6 -14.47 14.57 2.46
C LYS A 6 -14.67 15.69 1.43
N ASN A 7 -13.89 16.77 1.50
CA ASN A 7 -14.03 17.91 0.59
C ASN A 7 -13.32 17.66 -0.76
N ASP A 8 -12.34 16.76 -0.75
CA ASP A 8 -11.51 16.43 -1.91
C ASP A 8 -11.95 15.12 -2.60
N ASP A 9 -13.11 14.57 -2.20
CA ASP A 9 -13.69 13.29 -2.67
C ASP A 9 -12.76 12.06 -2.48
N LEU A 10 -11.74 12.16 -1.61
CA LEU A 10 -10.77 11.09 -1.33
C LEU A 10 -11.28 10.06 -0.30
N MET A 11 -12.53 10.16 0.15
CA MET A 11 -13.11 9.13 1.03
C MET A 11 -13.39 7.84 0.26
N ASP A 12 -14.01 7.97 -0.92
CA ASP A 12 -14.60 6.84 -1.67
C ASP A 12 -14.25 6.81 -3.17
N LYS A 13 -13.70 7.90 -3.75
CA LYS A 13 -13.35 7.96 -5.19
C LYS A 13 -11.85 7.80 -5.44
N GLY A 14 -11.51 7.19 -6.58
CA GLY A 14 -10.14 6.82 -6.91
C GLY A 14 -9.71 5.49 -6.26
N TYR A 15 -8.62 4.94 -6.77
CA TYR A 15 -7.95 3.78 -6.19
C TYR A 15 -7.29 4.17 -4.85
N HIS A 16 -6.52 5.26 -4.85
CA HIS A 16 -5.76 5.71 -3.68
C HIS A 16 -6.63 6.59 -2.76
N ARG A 17 -7.72 6.01 -2.27
CA ARG A 17 -8.70 6.63 -1.35
C ARG A 17 -8.42 6.25 0.10
N PHE A 18 -9.01 6.96 1.06
CA PHE A 18 -8.78 6.73 2.50
C PHE A 18 -9.06 5.28 2.92
N GLU A 19 -10.06 4.65 2.30
CA GLU A 19 -10.37 3.23 2.46
C GLU A 19 -9.20 2.27 2.14
N HIS A 20 -8.38 2.61 1.14
CA HIS A 20 -7.16 1.87 0.78
C HIS A 20 -6.14 1.97 1.91
N SER A 21 -5.90 3.17 2.44
CA SER A 21 -4.97 3.37 3.56
C SER A 21 -5.37 2.59 4.81
N LEU A 22 -6.67 2.45 5.09
CA LEU A 22 -7.16 1.62 6.20
C LEU A 22 -6.85 0.12 6.00
N GLU A 23 -6.97 -0.38 4.76
CA GLU A 23 -6.69 -1.78 4.44
C GLU A 23 -5.20 -2.08 4.46
N VAL A 24 -4.38 -1.17 3.95
CA VAL A 24 -2.93 -1.26 4.04
C VAL A 24 -2.50 -1.25 5.51
N ALA A 25 -3.07 -0.38 6.34
CA ALA A 25 -2.79 -0.35 7.78
C ALA A 25 -3.19 -1.65 8.49
N ASP A 26 -4.38 -2.18 8.23
CA ASP A 26 -4.86 -3.44 8.81
C ASP A 26 -3.99 -4.63 8.41
N LEU A 27 -3.67 -4.76 7.12
CA LEU A 27 -2.78 -5.81 6.62
C LEU A 27 -1.36 -5.67 7.17
N ALA A 28 -0.84 -4.44 7.28
CA ALA A 28 0.48 -4.17 7.83
C ALA A 28 0.58 -4.58 9.30
N PHE A 29 -0.42 -4.22 10.11
CA PHE A 29 -0.50 -4.62 11.51
C PHE A 29 -0.65 -6.14 11.66
N THR A 30 -1.60 -6.73 10.92
CA THR A 30 -1.85 -8.17 10.96
C THR A 30 -0.61 -8.96 10.55
N THR A 31 0.07 -8.56 9.49
CA THR A 31 1.33 -9.19 9.03
C THR A 31 2.42 -9.07 10.10
N ALA A 32 2.58 -7.90 10.71
CA ALA A 32 3.56 -7.68 11.79
C ALA A 32 3.30 -8.56 13.01
N VAL A 33 2.03 -8.72 13.41
CA VAL A 33 1.60 -9.60 14.50
C VAL A 33 1.91 -11.06 14.16
N MET A 34 1.57 -11.52 12.95
CA MET A 34 1.85 -12.89 12.49
C MET A 34 3.36 -13.18 12.42
N LYS A 35 4.17 -12.17 12.10
CA LYS A 35 5.64 -12.20 12.13
C LYS A 35 6.23 -12.09 13.54
N LYS A 36 5.39 -11.94 14.58
CA LYS A 36 5.78 -11.77 15.98
C LYS A 36 6.71 -10.57 16.21
N TYR A 37 6.49 -9.49 15.47
CA TYR A 37 7.23 -8.25 15.70
C TYR A 37 6.85 -7.63 17.06
N PRO A 38 7.77 -6.89 17.69
CA PRO A 38 7.45 -6.12 18.89
C PRO A 38 6.27 -5.19 18.64
N TYR A 39 5.45 -4.95 19.68
CA TYR A 39 4.26 -4.10 19.59
C TYR A 39 4.52 -2.74 18.93
N GLN A 40 5.61 -2.06 19.35
CA GLN A 40 6.03 -0.78 18.78
C GLN A 40 6.30 -0.89 17.27
N ALA A 41 6.96 -1.97 16.84
CA ALA A 41 7.28 -2.20 15.43
C ALA A 41 6.01 -2.51 14.59
N ALA A 42 5.03 -3.21 15.18
CA ALA A 42 3.74 -3.43 14.54
C ALA A 42 2.94 -2.12 14.42
N LEU A 43 2.96 -1.27 15.45
CA LEU A 43 2.33 0.05 15.40
C LEU A 43 2.99 1.00 14.39
N GLU A 44 4.32 0.99 14.27
CA GLU A 44 5.02 1.77 13.24
C GLU A 44 4.55 1.36 11.83
N MET A 45 4.37 0.06 11.57
CA MET A 45 3.84 -0.44 10.30
C MET A 45 2.38 -0.04 10.07
N PHE A 46 1.54 -0.14 11.11
CA PHE A 46 0.14 0.31 11.06
C PHE A 46 0.05 1.80 10.70
N VAL A 47 0.82 2.64 11.40
CA VAL A 47 0.83 4.10 11.18
C VAL A 47 1.39 4.44 9.80
N ALA A 48 2.47 3.78 9.37
CA ALA A 48 3.01 3.96 8.03
C ALA A 48 1.97 3.58 6.95
N GLY A 49 1.29 2.44 7.10
CA GLY A 49 0.22 2.03 6.20
C GLY A 49 -0.97 2.99 6.18
N LEU A 50 -1.33 3.58 7.32
CA LEU A 50 -2.40 4.57 7.37
C LEU A 50 -2.04 5.90 6.70
N LEU A 51 -0.75 6.27 6.72
CA LEU A 51 -0.28 7.58 6.29
C LEU A 51 0.40 7.59 4.91
N HIS A 52 0.68 6.44 4.29
CA HIS A 52 1.49 6.37 3.07
C HIS A 52 0.97 7.25 1.92
N ASP A 53 -0.35 7.36 1.80
CA ASP A 53 -1.05 8.15 0.78
C ASP A 53 -1.59 9.50 1.28
N TYR A 54 -1.08 10.01 2.42
CA TYR A 54 -1.49 11.28 3.02
C TYR A 54 -1.00 12.51 2.23
N ASP A 55 -1.49 12.63 1.00
CA ASP A 55 -1.20 13.68 0.04
C ASP A 55 -2.50 14.42 -0.34
N PRO A 56 -2.67 15.70 0.05
CA PRO A 56 -3.85 16.49 -0.31
C PRO A 56 -3.92 16.78 -1.81
N ARG A 57 -4.87 16.14 -2.48
CA ARG A 57 -5.05 16.17 -3.93
C ARG A 57 -6.52 15.96 -4.29
N GLN A 58 -6.88 16.13 -5.55
CA GLN A 58 -8.22 15.76 -6.02
C GLN A 58 -8.31 14.26 -6.27
N ALA A 59 -9.52 13.69 -6.17
CA ALA A 59 -9.78 12.34 -6.65
C ALA A 59 -9.25 12.12 -8.08
N TYR A 60 -8.83 10.89 -8.36
CA TYR A 60 -8.20 10.50 -9.63
C TYR A 60 -6.82 11.12 -9.90
N GLN A 61 -6.18 11.75 -8.91
CA GLN A 61 -4.77 12.09 -8.96
C GLN A 61 -4.00 11.07 -8.14
N ALA A 62 -2.95 10.48 -8.71
CA ALA A 62 -2.09 9.56 -7.97
C ALA A 62 -1.37 10.30 -6.81
N PRO A 63 -1.27 9.68 -5.61
CA PRO A 63 -0.51 10.23 -4.50
C PRO A 63 0.96 10.37 -4.89
N LYS A 64 1.63 11.38 -4.35
CA LYS A 64 3.09 11.50 -4.45
C LYS A 64 3.70 11.32 -3.07
N VAL A 65 4.50 10.28 -2.91
CA VAL A 65 5.24 9.99 -1.67
C VAL A 65 5.99 11.23 -1.13
N VAL A 66 6.60 12.03 -2.01
CA VAL A 66 7.28 13.28 -1.62
C VAL A 66 6.34 14.30 -0.95
N ASN A 67 5.09 14.40 -1.40
CA ASN A 67 4.09 15.28 -0.81
C ASN A 67 3.67 14.77 0.56
N THR A 68 3.42 13.45 0.69
CA THR A 68 3.16 12.80 1.98
C THR A 68 4.25 13.15 2.99
N ILE A 69 5.52 12.98 2.61
CA ILE A 69 6.66 13.24 3.49
C ILE A 69 6.76 14.71 3.86
N TYR A 70 6.55 15.63 2.91
CA TYR A 70 6.52 17.06 3.19
C TYR A 70 5.44 17.41 4.21
N LYS A 71 4.26 16.79 4.13
CA LYS A 71 3.15 17.01 5.06
C LYS A 71 3.41 16.40 6.44
N LEU A 72 4.21 15.35 6.51
CA LEU A 72 4.62 14.69 7.74
C LEU A 72 5.91 15.27 8.35
N GLY A 73 6.41 16.41 7.87
CA GLY A 73 7.57 17.08 8.48
C GLY A 73 7.32 17.57 9.92
N ASP A 74 8.41 17.88 10.63
CA ASP A 74 8.61 18.12 12.08
C ASP A 74 7.60 19.02 12.84
N THR A 75 6.63 19.64 12.16
CA THR A 75 5.65 20.54 12.80
C THR A 75 4.20 20.08 12.67
N SER A 76 3.95 18.94 12.01
CA SER A 76 2.58 18.44 11.86
C SER A 76 2.01 17.96 13.21
N GLN A 77 0.70 18.15 13.41
CA GLN A 77 0.00 17.58 14.58
C GLN A 77 0.10 16.06 14.60
N ILE A 78 0.20 15.43 13.42
CA ILE A 78 0.35 13.98 13.27
C ILE A 78 1.68 13.51 13.88
N VAL A 79 2.80 14.18 13.59
CA VAL A 79 4.11 13.86 14.17
C VAL A 79 4.05 13.89 15.70
N LYS A 80 3.46 14.94 16.29
CA LYS A 80 3.31 15.04 17.74
C LYS A 80 2.48 13.89 18.35
N ILE A 81 1.43 13.45 17.65
CA ILE A 81 0.62 12.31 18.08
C ILE A 81 1.44 11.02 18.00
N VAL A 82 2.13 10.79 16.88
CA VAL A 82 2.95 9.60 16.63
C VAL A 82 4.09 9.49 17.65
N GLU A 83 4.83 10.57 17.88
CA GLU A 83 5.89 10.63 18.88
C GLU A 83 5.35 10.50 20.31
N GLY A 84 4.16 11.07 20.57
CA GLY A 84 3.46 10.91 21.85
C GLY A 84 3.03 9.47 22.14
N LEU A 85 2.88 8.63 21.12
CA LEU A 85 2.69 7.18 21.24
C LEU A 85 4.02 6.41 21.42
N GLY A 86 5.15 7.11 21.45
CA GLY A 86 6.48 6.53 21.56
C GLY A 86 6.98 5.86 20.27
N LEU A 87 6.44 6.24 19.11
CA LEU A 87 6.82 5.65 17.82
C LEU A 87 7.93 6.48 17.15
N ASP A 88 8.79 5.81 16.38
CA ASP A 88 9.86 6.46 15.63
C ASP A 88 9.33 6.99 14.29
N MET A 89 9.10 8.30 14.22
CA MET A 89 8.62 8.97 13.01
C MET A 89 9.62 8.83 11.84
N GLY A 90 10.92 8.76 12.11
CA GLY A 90 11.95 8.56 11.09
C GLY A 90 11.81 7.19 10.42
N ARG A 91 11.56 6.13 11.21
CA ARG A 91 11.27 4.79 10.68
C ARG A 91 9.95 4.73 9.93
N ILE A 92 8.91 5.42 10.41
CA ILE A 92 7.63 5.53 9.69
C ILE A 92 7.80 6.22 8.32
N ILE A 93 8.53 7.34 8.26
CA ILE A 93 8.85 8.03 7.00
C ILE A 93 9.64 7.10 6.07
N LEU A 94 10.61 6.36 6.61
CA LEU A 94 11.39 5.39 5.85
C LEU A 94 10.49 4.29 5.25
N PHE A 95 9.49 3.79 5.99
CA PHE A 95 8.53 2.81 5.46
C PHE A 95 7.65 3.41 4.36
N ILE A 96 7.14 4.63 4.54
CA ILE A 96 6.35 5.33 3.51
C ILE A 96 7.16 5.54 2.23
N ARG A 97 8.47 5.85 2.33
CA ARG A 97 9.33 5.90 1.13
C ARG A 97 9.43 4.57 0.40
N GLY A 98 9.31 3.46 1.13
CA GLY A 98 9.34 2.11 0.57
C GLY A 98 8.10 1.75 -0.27
N THR A 99 7.03 2.56 -0.24
CA THR A 99 5.82 2.31 -1.04
C THR A 99 5.86 2.99 -2.42
N ASP A 100 6.89 3.79 -2.73
CA ASP A 100 7.01 4.45 -4.04
C ASP A 100 7.22 3.41 -5.15
N PHE A 101 6.30 3.36 -6.14
CA PHE A 101 6.34 2.41 -7.24
C PHE A 101 6.08 3.09 -8.60
N PRO A 102 6.99 2.94 -9.59
CA PRO A 102 8.30 2.30 -9.49
C PRO A 102 9.29 3.13 -8.67
N MET A 103 10.15 2.47 -7.91
CA MET A 103 11.12 3.13 -7.04
C MET A 103 12.24 3.79 -7.84
N LYS A 104 12.51 5.07 -7.58
CA LYS A 104 13.57 5.84 -8.25
C LYS A 104 14.92 5.62 -7.56
N GLU A 105 16.01 5.79 -8.32
CA GLU A 105 17.38 5.63 -7.82
C GLU A 105 17.68 6.49 -6.58
N GLU A 106 17.23 7.75 -6.57
CA GLU A 106 17.38 8.65 -5.43
C GLU A 106 16.69 8.12 -4.15
N GLN A 107 15.54 7.45 -4.29
CA GLN A 107 14.84 6.84 -3.15
C GLN A 107 15.59 5.60 -2.65
N LEU A 108 16.11 4.77 -3.56
CA LEU A 108 16.94 3.61 -3.20
C LEU A 108 18.19 4.04 -2.44
N GLU A 109 18.86 5.11 -2.89
CA GLU A 109 20.04 5.64 -2.21
C GLU A 109 19.70 6.15 -0.80
N TYR A 110 18.60 6.91 -0.66
CA TYR A 110 18.13 7.40 0.63
C TYR A 110 17.78 6.25 1.58
N ILE A 111 17.05 5.24 1.11
CA ILE A 111 16.67 4.06 1.90
C ILE A 111 17.94 3.32 2.34
N GLY A 112 18.89 3.09 1.44
CA GLY A 112 20.15 2.42 1.73
C GLY A 112 20.98 3.15 2.81
N LYS A 113 21.11 4.48 2.69
CA LYS A 113 21.76 5.32 3.72
C LYS A 113 21.03 5.26 5.06
N SER A 114 19.71 5.31 5.06
CA SER A 114 18.90 5.28 6.28
C SER A 114 19.00 3.92 7.00
N ILE A 115 18.92 2.82 6.25
CA ILE A 115 19.05 1.45 6.78
C ILE A 115 20.47 1.21 7.32
N SER A 116 21.51 1.60 6.58
CA SER A 116 22.91 1.45 7.01
C SER A 116 23.26 2.27 8.25
N GLY A 117 22.58 3.41 8.46
CA GLY A 117 22.71 4.23 9.66
C GLY A 117 22.17 3.57 10.95
N ILE A 118 21.38 2.50 10.84
CA ILE A 118 20.88 1.76 12.01
C ILE A 118 22.02 0.89 12.56
N SER A 119 22.50 1.24 13.75
CA SER A 119 23.65 0.58 14.40
C SER A 119 23.35 -0.82 14.91
N ASN A 120 22.12 -1.05 15.41
CA ASN A 120 21.71 -2.35 15.92
C ASN A 120 21.29 -3.27 14.76
N GLU A 121 22.05 -4.34 14.53
CA GLU A 121 21.84 -5.28 13.41
C GLU A 121 20.45 -5.92 13.40
N ASN A 122 19.90 -6.28 14.57
CA ASN A 122 18.58 -6.89 14.64
C ASN A 122 17.48 -5.89 14.29
N ILE A 123 17.61 -4.64 14.74
CA ILE A 123 16.68 -3.56 14.39
C ILE A 123 16.81 -3.22 12.90
N ARG A 124 18.03 -3.19 12.36
CA ARG A 124 18.31 -2.94 10.95
C ARG A 124 17.64 -3.97 10.06
N LYS A 125 17.92 -5.25 10.27
CA LYS A 125 17.31 -6.37 9.51
C LYS A 125 15.79 -6.35 9.58
N ARG A 126 15.22 -6.15 10.78
CA ARG A 126 13.78 -6.03 10.94
C ARG A 126 13.23 -4.83 10.16
N THR A 127 13.89 -3.67 10.24
CA THR A 127 13.44 -2.45 9.53
C THR A 127 13.46 -2.66 8.02
N GLU A 128 14.48 -3.32 7.48
CA GLU A 128 14.54 -3.69 6.06
C GLU A 128 13.41 -4.67 5.67
N GLU A 129 13.14 -5.68 6.49
CA GLU A 129 12.01 -6.60 6.25
C GLU A 129 10.67 -5.85 6.29
N GLN A 130 10.46 -4.96 7.26
CA GLN A 130 9.25 -4.16 7.42
C GLN A 130 9.01 -3.22 6.23
N LEU A 131 10.07 -2.54 5.76
CA LEU A 131 10.03 -1.68 4.59
C LEU A 131 9.58 -2.46 3.36
N ASN A 132 10.22 -3.60 3.11
CA ASN A 132 9.86 -4.45 1.98
C ASN A 132 8.42 -4.95 2.12
N LEU A 133 8.04 -5.45 3.30
CA LEU A 133 6.68 -5.92 3.55
C LEU A 133 5.62 -4.85 3.31
N LEU A 134 5.85 -3.61 3.73
CA LEU A 134 4.86 -2.54 3.52
C LEU A 134 4.65 -2.25 2.03
N GLY A 135 5.73 -2.17 1.23
CA GLY A 135 5.60 -2.00 -0.23
C GLY A 135 4.86 -3.16 -0.91
N LEU A 136 5.07 -4.39 -0.44
CA LEU A 136 4.30 -5.56 -0.93
C LEU A 136 2.83 -5.46 -0.55
N ILE A 137 2.53 -5.03 0.67
CA ILE A 137 1.17 -4.90 1.20
C ILE A 137 0.41 -3.82 0.45
N ASP A 138 1.00 -2.64 0.25
CA ASP A 138 0.39 -1.53 -0.47
C ASP A 138 -0.07 -1.96 -1.88
N LYS A 139 0.83 -2.56 -2.65
CA LYS A 139 0.52 -3.09 -3.98
C LYS A 139 -0.51 -4.22 -3.98
N SER A 140 -0.57 -5.03 -2.92
CA SER A 140 -1.39 -6.25 -2.87
C SER A 140 -2.74 -6.07 -2.18
N ALA A 141 -2.94 -4.99 -1.41
CA ALA A 141 -4.08 -4.82 -0.50
C ALA A 141 -5.42 -5.01 -1.22
N THR A 142 -5.57 -4.38 -2.38
CA THR A 142 -6.76 -4.47 -3.26
C THR A 142 -7.11 -5.90 -3.69
N TYR A 143 -6.18 -6.85 -3.59
CA TYR A 143 -6.34 -8.21 -4.09
C TYR A 143 -6.37 -9.28 -3.01
N ILE A 144 -6.03 -8.95 -1.75
CA ILE A 144 -5.93 -9.95 -0.67
C ILE A 144 -6.68 -9.57 0.60
N HIS A 145 -7.04 -8.30 0.79
CA HIS A 145 -7.72 -7.89 2.02
C HIS A 145 -9.08 -8.59 2.15
N LEU A 146 -9.39 -9.17 3.32
CA LEU A 146 -10.54 -10.06 3.49
C LEU A 146 -11.89 -9.38 3.21
N ARG A 147 -11.99 -8.07 3.48
CA ARG A 147 -13.19 -7.25 3.20
C ARG A 147 -13.47 -7.03 1.72
N ILE A 148 -12.46 -7.12 0.86
CA ILE A 148 -12.60 -6.77 -0.56
C ILE A 148 -13.24 -7.94 -1.31
N THR A 149 -14.28 -7.65 -2.08
CA THR A 149 -14.90 -8.63 -2.99
C THR A 149 -14.23 -8.56 -4.36
N PRO A 150 -14.38 -9.58 -5.23
CA PRO A 150 -13.90 -9.50 -6.60
C PRO A 150 -14.43 -8.29 -7.37
N GLN A 151 -15.71 -7.94 -7.18
CA GLN A 151 -16.33 -6.77 -7.81
C GLN A 151 -15.76 -5.46 -7.28
N GLU A 152 -15.49 -5.37 -5.98
CA GLU A 152 -14.86 -4.19 -5.38
C GLU A 152 -13.42 -4.02 -5.87
N SER A 153 -12.68 -5.13 -6.01
CA SER A 153 -11.34 -5.11 -6.60
C SER A 153 -11.36 -4.67 -8.06
N GLU A 154 -12.32 -5.15 -8.86
CA GLU A 154 -12.53 -4.68 -10.24
C GLU A 154 -12.84 -3.18 -10.29
N LEU A 155 -13.76 -2.70 -9.46
CA LEU A 155 -14.10 -1.28 -9.36
C LEU A 155 -12.85 -0.45 -9.10
N ARG A 156 -12.00 -0.86 -8.15
CA ARG A 156 -10.75 -0.16 -7.85
C ARG A 156 -9.77 -0.14 -9.01
N VAL A 157 -9.64 -1.25 -9.74
CA VAL A 157 -8.79 -1.30 -10.93
C VAL A 157 -9.30 -0.37 -12.03
N ARG A 158 -10.63 -0.23 -12.17
CA ARG A 158 -11.25 0.78 -13.06
C ARG A 158 -10.96 2.20 -12.59
N GLU A 159 -11.05 2.47 -11.29
CA GLU A 159 -10.69 3.77 -10.71
C GLU A 159 -9.19 4.09 -10.93
N LEU A 160 -8.31 3.10 -10.82
CA LEU A 160 -6.88 3.24 -11.13
C LEU A 160 -6.64 3.59 -12.60
N ALA A 161 -7.44 3.04 -13.52
CA ALA A 161 -7.35 3.39 -14.95
C ALA A 161 -7.60 4.88 -15.18
N LYS A 162 -8.56 5.47 -14.46
CA LYS A 162 -8.84 6.92 -14.49
C LYS A 162 -7.67 7.73 -13.95
N GLU A 163 -7.02 7.25 -12.88
CA GLU A 163 -5.85 7.92 -12.29
C GLU A 163 -4.65 7.99 -13.21
N ILE A 164 -4.40 6.94 -13.99
CA ILE A 164 -3.25 6.87 -14.90
C ILE A 164 -3.58 7.27 -16.34
N GLY A 165 -4.83 7.64 -16.62
CA GLY A 165 -5.27 8.15 -17.92
C GLY A 165 -5.38 7.10 -19.02
N ILE A 166 -5.69 5.84 -18.67
CA ILE A 166 -5.96 4.78 -19.65
C ILE A 166 -7.43 4.35 -19.63
N LYS A 167 -7.88 3.67 -20.68
CA LYS A 167 -9.25 3.12 -20.72
C LYS A 167 -9.38 2.00 -19.69
N GLU A 168 -10.52 1.96 -18.99
CA GLU A 168 -10.84 0.90 -18.03
C GLU A 168 -10.75 -0.49 -18.67
N GLU A 169 -11.26 -0.66 -19.88
CA GLU A 169 -11.23 -1.93 -20.62
C GLU A 169 -9.80 -2.42 -20.87
N ASP A 170 -8.89 -1.51 -21.26
CA ASP A 170 -7.49 -1.83 -21.52
C ASP A 170 -6.78 -2.23 -20.22
N MET A 171 -7.08 -1.52 -19.12
CA MET A 171 -6.59 -1.87 -17.78
C MET A 171 -7.02 -3.28 -17.37
N LEU A 172 -8.32 -3.58 -17.50
CA LEU A 172 -8.87 -4.89 -17.12
C LEU A 172 -8.33 -6.02 -17.99
N LYS A 173 -8.18 -5.80 -19.31
CA LYS A 173 -7.55 -6.76 -20.22
C LYS A 173 -6.11 -7.08 -19.81
N GLY A 174 -5.35 -6.08 -19.37
CA GLY A 174 -3.95 -6.21 -18.95
C GLY A 174 -3.74 -6.72 -17.51
N THR A 175 -4.77 -6.66 -16.66
CA THR A 175 -4.66 -6.98 -15.22
C THR A 175 -4.13 -8.40 -14.93
N PRO A 176 -4.57 -9.47 -15.63
CA PRO A 176 -3.99 -10.81 -15.41
C PRO A 176 -2.47 -10.89 -15.68
N GLU A 177 -1.97 -10.15 -16.67
CA GLU A 177 -0.53 -10.13 -16.96
C GLU A 177 0.22 -9.28 -15.93
N PHE A 178 -0.39 -8.19 -15.45
CA PHE A 178 0.13 -7.44 -14.30
C PHE A 178 0.24 -8.33 -13.06
N PHE A 179 -0.76 -9.18 -12.78
CA PHE A 179 -0.71 -10.13 -11.67
C PHE A 179 0.48 -11.06 -11.76
N LYS A 180 0.67 -11.68 -12.93
CA LYS A 180 1.78 -12.61 -13.18
C LYS A 180 3.15 -11.94 -12.99
N ASN A 181 3.30 -10.71 -13.49
CA ASN A 181 4.60 -10.05 -13.54
C ASN A 181 4.96 -9.31 -12.25
N PHE A 182 3.97 -8.80 -11.51
CA PHE A 182 4.24 -7.86 -10.42
C PHE A 182 3.58 -8.20 -9.08
N VAL A 183 2.57 -9.07 -9.03
CA VAL A 183 1.76 -9.26 -7.80
C VAL A 183 1.82 -10.68 -7.26
N GLN A 184 1.82 -11.71 -8.13
CA GLN A 184 1.72 -13.12 -7.74
C GLN A 184 2.78 -13.54 -6.72
N ASN A 185 4.04 -13.16 -6.96
CA ASN A 185 5.15 -13.49 -6.05
C ASN A 185 4.99 -12.82 -4.69
N ASP A 186 4.43 -11.62 -4.67
CA ASP A 186 4.28 -10.81 -3.47
C ASP A 186 3.12 -11.33 -2.62
N ILE A 187 2.00 -11.64 -3.26
CA ILE A 187 0.87 -12.31 -2.63
C ILE A 187 1.26 -13.69 -2.10
N SER A 188 2.07 -14.47 -2.83
CA SER A 188 2.53 -15.77 -2.35
C SER A 188 3.33 -15.64 -1.06
N LYS A 189 4.20 -14.61 -0.96
CA LYS A 189 4.92 -14.29 0.29
C LYS A 189 3.96 -13.86 1.40
N LEU A 190 3.02 -12.97 1.12
CA LEU A 190 2.09 -12.45 2.14
C LEU A 190 1.13 -13.54 2.66
N THR A 191 0.55 -14.34 1.77
CA THR A 191 -0.40 -15.40 2.14
C THR A 191 0.28 -16.55 2.88
N SER A 192 1.58 -16.80 2.65
CA SER A 192 2.35 -17.74 3.49
C SER A 192 2.44 -17.33 4.96
N VAL A 193 2.28 -16.03 5.24
CA VAL A 193 2.30 -15.44 6.59
C VAL A 193 0.89 -15.30 7.15
N LEU A 194 -0.05 -14.82 6.32
CA LEU A 194 -1.42 -14.48 6.72
C LEU A 194 -2.37 -15.70 6.74
N GLY A 195 -2.02 -16.78 6.05
CA GLY A 195 -2.74 -18.05 6.07
C GLY A 195 -3.82 -18.19 4.98
N LYS A 196 -4.55 -19.31 5.06
CA LYS A 196 -5.37 -19.84 3.95
C LYS A 196 -6.53 -18.93 3.53
N ASN A 197 -7.10 -18.16 4.46
CA ASN A 197 -8.21 -17.27 4.14
C ASN A 197 -7.81 -16.18 3.13
N TYR A 198 -6.59 -15.65 3.24
CA TYR A 198 -6.05 -14.65 2.33
C TYR A 198 -5.67 -15.27 0.98
N GLU A 199 -5.17 -16.52 0.98
CA GLU A 199 -4.90 -17.27 -0.25
C GLU A 199 -6.19 -17.53 -1.04
N ASN A 200 -7.25 -17.99 -0.37
CA ASN A 200 -8.55 -18.20 -0.99
C ASN A 200 -9.14 -16.89 -1.53
N LYS A 201 -8.95 -15.78 -0.80
CA LYS A 201 -9.37 -14.44 -1.23
C LYS A 201 -8.66 -14.06 -2.53
N TRP A 202 -7.33 -14.21 -2.58
CA TRP A 202 -6.55 -13.98 -3.78
C TRP A 202 -7.06 -14.80 -4.96
N GLN A 203 -7.21 -16.12 -4.79
CA GLN A 203 -7.67 -17.01 -5.86
C GLN A 203 -9.02 -16.59 -6.44
N SER A 204 -9.95 -16.16 -5.58
CA SER A 204 -11.25 -15.66 -6.01
C SER A 204 -11.16 -14.37 -6.82
N ILE A 205 -10.27 -13.44 -6.44
CA ILE A 205 -10.07 -12.18 -7.15
C ILE A 205 -9.31 -12.41 -8.46
N GLU A 206 -8.27 -13.24 -8.44
CA GLU A 206 -7.50 -13.60 -9.63
C GLU A 206 -8.39 -14.25 -10.69
N GLN A 207 -9.22 -15.21 -10.30
CA GLN A 207 -10.15 -15.87 -11.22
C GLN A 207 -11.13 -14.86 -11.85
N HIS A 208 -11.69 -13.96 -11.05
CA HIS A 208 -12.59 -12.92 -11.54
C HIS A 208 -11.95 -12.05 -12.64
N PHE A 209 -10.71 -11.59 -12.44
CA PHE A 209 -10.01 -10.81 -13.47
C PHE A 209 -9.65 -11.63 -14.71
N ARG A 210 -9.39 -12.93 -14.57
CA ARG A 210 -9.20 -13.83 -15.74
C ARG A 210 -10.48 -13.91 -16.57
N ASP A 211 -11.63 -14.08 -15.91
CA ASP A 211 -12.94 -14.17 -16.56
C ASP A 211 -13.31 -12.85 -17.26
N VAL A 212 -13.15 -11.71 -16.56
CA VAL A 212 -13.40 -10.37 -17.12
C VAL A 212 -12.48 -10.08 -18.31
N SER A 213 -11.17 -10.37 -18.18
CA SER A 213 -10.21 -10.17 -19.27
C SER A 213 -10.53 -11.04 -20.48
N GLY A 214 -10.94 -12.30 -20.26
CA GLY A 214 -11.39 -13.21 -21.32
C GLY A 214 -12.60 -12.66 -22.06
N PHE A 215 -13.66 -12.30 -21.33
CA PHE A 215 -14.87 -11.71 -21.90
C PHE A 215 -14.59 -10.45 -22.72
N LEU A 216 -13.74 -9.55 -22.22
CA LEU A 216 -13.39 -8.31 -22.92
C LEU A 216 -12.54 -8.55 -24.17
N LYS A 217 -11.75 -9.64 -24.24
CA LYS A 217 -10.95 -9.98 -25.42
C LYS A 217 -11.78 -10.64 -26.52
N GLU A 218 -12.81 -11.38 -26.15
CA GLU A 218 -13.70 -12.07 -27.11
C GLU A 218 -14.72 -11.12 -27.76
N ASN A 219 -15.07 -10.01 -27.10
CA ASN A 219 -16.08 -9.05 -27.56
C ASN A 219 -15.49 -7.71 -28.07
N ALA A 220 -14.20 -7.67 -28.40
CA ALA A 220 -13.49 -6.49 -28.93
C ALA A 220 -13.17 -6.64 -30.42
#